data_AF-A5DZF5-F1
#
_entry.id   AF-A5DZF5-F1
#
_cell.length_a   1.000
_cell.length_b   1.000
_cell.length_c   1.000
_cell.angle_alpha   90.00
_cell.angle_beta   90.00
_cell.angle_gamma   90.00
#
_symmetry.space_group_name_H-M   'P 1'
#
loop_
_entity.id
_entity.type
_entity.pdbx_description
1 polymer ?
#
loop_
_entity_poly.entity_id
_entity_poly.type
_entity_poly.pdbx_seq_one_letter_code
_entity_poly.pdbx_strand_id
1 'polypeptide(L)'
;MPARYVKVPSALTGESNLKSDAKGKVVVGESTIAKLSKESLPYLPTWDKNEKYEPYTFQEHHDNALKADKSFPDLFKGDDYVTTNLSPKLGTEIRGIQLSELNDAGRDQVALLASQRGVLVFRDQDLIDKGPENLVEYVSHYGTPHIHPTSGAPKGHPDIHSVLTGDTKEDAFSTRNNLVVWHSDVSYELNPTAVSFLAVTNIPKAGGGDTVFADNREAYNRLSPLFKEKIDNLKAVHSAVDQANLAVVKGGVVKRHPVENIHPVVRTTPSGQKVLYVNSGFTRRIVDLKGEESDFLLKFLLQHIASSQDFQVRVNWQPGTVAIFDNRIVSHSAILDFDTSDGRLIIRAAARGERPVHDLEDLNKPDENLVYEGPEYIGNHREV
;
A
#
# COMPACT_ATOMS: atom_id res chain seq x y z
N MET A 1 -7.17 -19.00 -15.93
CA MET A 1 -6.99 -18.72 -17.39
C MET A 1 -5.62 -18.08 -17.57
N PRO A 2 -4.87 -18.42 -18.63
CA PRO A 2 -3.51 -17.91 -18.81
C PRO A 2 -3.54 -16.40 -19.05
N ALA A 3 -2.45 -15.72 -18.68
CA ALA A 3 -2.17 -14.29 -18.74
C ALA A 3 -2.33 -13.65 -20.14
N ARG A 4 -3.52 -13.74 -20.71
CA ARG A 4 -3.94 -13.01 -21.90
C ARG A 4 -4.50 -11.69 -21.42
N TYR A 5 -4.04 -10.60 -22.03
CA TYR A 5 -4.48 -9.21 -21.84
C TYR A 5 -3.80 -8.40 -20.74
N VAL A 6 -2.47 -8.28 -20.78
CA VAL A 6 -1.89 -6.97 -20.47
C VAL A 6 -0.86 -6.59 -21.54
N LYS A 7 -1.32 -6.01 -22.65
CA LYS A 7 -0.49 -5.05 -23.39
C LYS A 7 -0.35 -3.84 -22.48
N VAL A 8 0.67 -3.88 -21.61
CA VAL A 8 1.06 -2.73 -20.80
C VAL A 8 1.64 -1.70 -21.76
N PRO A 9 1.10 -0.48 -21.83
CA PRO A 9 1.70 0.58 -22.63
C PRO A 9 3.14 0.81 -22.19
N SER A 10 4.03 1.10 -23.13
CA SER A 10 5.42 1.44 -22.84
C SER A 10 5.54 2.67 -21.90
N ALA A 11 4.49 3.47 -21.77
CA ALA A 11 4.31 4.54 -20.80
C ALA A 11 4.42 4.10 -19.34
N LEU A 12 4.06 2.85 -19.06
CA LEU A 12 4.26 2.23 -17.76
C LEU A 12 5.58 1.47 -17.67
N THR A 13 6.22 1.16 -18.80
CA THR A 13 7.55 0.53 -18.88
C THR A 13 8.68 1.52 -18.64
N GLY A 14 8.40 2.81 -18.76
CA GLY A 14 9.34 3.89 -18.48
C GLY A 14 10.69 3.61 -19.12
N GLU A 15 10.92 4.13 -20.33
CA GLU A 15 12.26 4.53 -20.74
C GLU A 15 12.74 5.62 -19.77
N SER A 16 13.05 5.18 -18.56
CA SER A 16 13.56 5.93 -17.47
C SER A 16 15.06 6.00 -17.69
N ASN A 17 15.64 7.12 -17.31
CA ASN A 17 17.09 7.36 -17.34
C ASN A 17 17.83 6.44 -16.34
N LEU A 18 17.45 5.17 -16.20
CA LEU A 18 18.06 4.21 -15.31
C LEU A 18 19.45 3.84 -15.83
N LYS A 19 20.48 4.09 -15.02
CA LYS A 19 21.85 3.64 -15.30
C LYS A 19 22.09 2.32 -14.59
N SER A 20 22.59 1.32 -15.31
CA SER A 20 23.10 0.10 -14.69
C SER A 20 24.61 0.24 -14.49
N ASP A 21 25.11 -0.05 -13.30
CA ASP A 21 26.55 -0.20 -13.09
C ASP A 21 27.04 -1.58 -13.54
N ALA A 22 28.37 -1.77 -13.59
CA ALA A 22 29.00 -3.02 -14.00
C ALA A 22 28.67 -4.23 -13.10
N LYS A 23 28.07 -4.01 -11.93
CA LYS A 23 27.62 -5.05 -10.99
C LYS A 23 26.13 -5.36 -11.14
N GLY A 24 25.46 -4.74 -12.12
CA GLY A 24 24.04 -4.95 -12.40
C GLY A 24 23.10 -4.15 -11.49
N LYS A 25 23.63 -3.23 -10.68
CA LYS A 25 22.82 -2.33 -9.85
C LYS A 25 22.25 -1.23 -10.73
N VAL A 26 20.94 -1.04 -10.65
CA VAL A 26 20.21 -0.01 -11.40
C VAL A 26 19.95 1.19 -10.51
N VAL A 27 20.26 2.39 -11.00
CA VAL A 27 20.07 3.67 -10.30
C VAL A 27 19.37 4.70 -11.19
N VAL A 28 18.72 5.68 -10.57
CA VAL A 28 18.12 6.83 -11.28
C VAL A 28 19.22 7.69 -11.92
N GLY A 29 18.99 8.14 -13.16
CA GLY A 29 19.94 8.98 -13.89
C GLY A 29 19.94 10.44 -13.47
N GLU A 30 21.04 11.13 -13.77
CA GLU A 30 21.28 12.52 -13.35
C GLU A 30 20.21 13.51 -13.83
N SER A 31 19.66 13.33 -15.04
CA SER A 31 18.60 14.19 -15.58
C SER A 31 17.31 14.11 -14.76
N THR A 32 16.96 12.93 -14.26
CA THR A 32 15.81 12.73 -13.38
C THR A 32 16.11 13.27 -11.99
N ILE A 33 17.31 12.99 -11.45
CA ILE A 33 17.74 13.47 -10.13
C ILE A 33 17.71 15.01 -10.07
N ALA A 34 18.13 15.69 -11.15
CA ALA A 34 18.13 17.15 -11.21
C ALA A 34 16.74 17.80 -11.11
N LYS A 35 15.66 17.03 -11.35
CA LYS A 35 14.27 17.49 -11.21
C LYS A 35 13.69 17.24 -9.81
N LEU A 36 14.40 16.48 -8.97
CA LEU A 36 13.93 16.10 -7.63
C LEU A 36 14.42 17.09 -6.57
N SER A 37 13.66 17.19 -5.50
CA SER A 37 14.00 17.91 -4.28
C SER A 37 15.24 17.31 -3.60
N LYS A 38 15.92 18.08 -2.75
CA LYS A 38 17.14 17.61 -2.07
C LYS A 38 16.82 16.51 -1.05
N GLU A 39 15.66 16.62 -0.43
CA GLU A 39 15.07 15.70 0.54
C GLU A 39 14.82 14.32 -0.09
N SER A 40 14.69 14.24 -1.42
CA SER A 40 14.54 12.99 -2.17
C SER A 40 15.82 12.16 -2.27
N LEU A 41 17.00 12.80 -2.17
CA LEU A 41 18.28 12.18 -2.54
C LEU A 41 18.64 10.93 -1.69
N PRO A 42 18.44 10.92 -0.36
CA PRO A 42 18.70 9.73 0.45
C PRO A 42 17.79 8.55 0.11
N TYR A 43 16.64 8.81 -0.53
CA TYR A 43 15.59 7.84 -0.78
C TYR A 43 15.47 7.42 -2.25
N LEU A 44 16.45 7.77 -3.09
CA LEU A 44 16.43 7.38 -4.50
C LEU A 44 16.37 5.85 -4.64
N PRO A 45 15.46 5.32 -5.47
CA PRO A 45 15.34 3.89 -5.66
C PRO A 45 16.61 3.33 -6.32
N THR A 46 17.04 2.20 -5.79
CA THR A 46 18.03 1.33 -6.40
C THR A 46 17.45 -0.07 -6.54
N TRP A 47 17.90 -0.79 -7.57
CA TRP A 47 17.53 -2.19 -7.78
C TRP A 47 18.80 -3.02 -7.89
N ASP A 48 18.86 -4.12 -7.16
CA ASP A 48 19.88 -5.14 -7.33
C ASP A 48 19.24 -6.38 -7.94
N LYS A 49 19.71 -6.79 -9.12
CA LYS A 49 19.18 -7.97 -9.84
C LYS A 49 19.52 -9.29 -9.15
N ASN A 50 20.56 -9.29 -8.31
CA ASN A 50 21.02 -10.47 -7.57
C ASN A 50 20.31 -10.61 -6.22
N GLU A 51 19.61 -9.56 -5.78
CA GLU A 51 18.86 -9.58 -4.53
C GLU A 51 17.65 -10.51 -4.66
N LYS A 52 17.64 -11.55 -3.82
CA LYS A 52 16.57 -12.55 -3.75
C LYS A 52 16.15 -12.75 -2.30
N TYR A 53 14.84 -12.81 -2.11
CA TYR A 53 14.18 -13.04 -0.83
C TYR A 53 13.26 -14.25 -0.96
N GLU A 54 13.24 -15.07 0.08
CA GLU A 54 12.23 -16.10 0.23
C GLU A 54 10.84 -15.49 0.46
N PRO A 55 9.77 -16.21 0.10
CA PRO A 55 8.43 -15.93 0.57
C PRO A 55 8.40 -15.70 2.08
N TYR A 56 7.58 -14.75 2.54
CA TYR A 56 7.41 -14.56 3.97
C TYR A 56 6.73 -15.78 4.58
N THR A 57 7.31 -16.27 5.68
CA THR A 57 6.65 -17.23 6.55
C THR A 57 5.71 -16.52 7.50
N PHE A 58 4.81 -17.30 8.09
CA PHE A 58 3.92 -16.83 9.14
C PHE A 58 4.72 -16.16 10.26
N GLN A 59 4.17 -15.05 10.78
CA GLN A 59 4.68 -14.38 11.96
C GLN A 59 3.50 -13.98 12.85
N GLU A 60 3.65 -14.20 14.15
CA GLU A 60 2.73 -13.65 15.14
C GLU A 60 2.83 -12.12 15.16
N HIS A 61 1.69 -11.46 15.32
CA HIS A 61 1.61 -10.01 15.42
C HIS A 61 0.73 -9.60 16.60
N HIS A 62 1.22 -8.63 17.37
CA HIS A 62 0.49 -8.01 18.46
C HIS A 62 0.31 -6.53 18.13
N ASP A 63 -0.93 -6.11 17.93
CA ASP A 63 -1.25 -4.76 17.49
C ASP A 63 -1.09 -3.75 18.64
N ASN A 64 -0.14 -2.84 18.48
CA ASN A 64 0.14 -1.77 19.43
C ASN A 64 -1.05 -0.83 19.66
N ALA A 65 -1.98 -0.71 18.71
CA ALA A 65 -3.21 0.06 18.88
C ALA A 65 -4.04 -0.43 20.08
N LEU A 66 -3.99 -1.73 20.40
CA LEU A 66 -4.83 -2.34 21.45
C LEU A 66 -4.39 -1.97 22.87
N LYS A 67 -3.13 -1.58 23.07
CA LYS A 67 -2.59 -1.14 24.37
C LYS A 67 -2.55 0.38 24.55
N ALA A 68 -2.83 1.14 23.50
CA ALA A 68 -2.76 2.60 23.52
C ALA A 68 -3.81 3.23 24.45
N ASP A 69 -3.44 4.33 25.09
CA ASP A 69 -4.37 5.15 25.86
C ASP A 69 -5.38 5.84 24.93
N LYS A 70 -6.67 5.62 25.19
CA LYS A 70 -7.78 6.10 24.37
C LYS A 70 -8.06 7.61 24.52
N SER A 71 -7.42 8.27 25.49
CA SER A 71 -7.49 9.73 25.68
C SER A 71 -6.40 10.50 24.92
N PHE A 72 -5.47 9.78 24.27
CA PHE A 72 -4.41 10.34 23.42
C PHE A 72 -3.47 11.39 24.08
N PRO A 73 -3.01 11.21 25.34
CA PRO A 73 -2.23 12.22 26.06
C PRO A 73 -0.82 12.45 25.51
N ASP A 74 -0.24 11.47 24.80
CA ASP A 74 1.13 11.55 24.26
C ASP A 74 1.14 12.02 22.81
N LEU A 75 0.07 11.73 22.05
CA LEU A 75 -0.11 12.22 20.69
C LEU A 75 -0.54 13.68 20.68
N PHE A 76 -1.52 14.05 21.49
CA PHE A 76 -2.08 15.40 21.56
C PHE A 76 -1.60 16.14 22.82
N LYS A 77 -0.28 16.31 22.93
CA LYS A 77 0.34 16.97 24.08
C LYS A 77 0.38 18.49 23.91
N GLY A 78 -0.09 19.21 24.94
CA GLY A 78 -0.16 20.67 24.92
C GLY A 78 -1.33 21.18 24.08
N ASP A 79 -1.31 22.47 23.72
CA ASP A 79 -2.43 23.13 23.01
C ASP A 79 -2.03 23.65 21.61
N ASP A 80 -0.79 23.43 21.18
CA ASP A 80 -0.27 23.94 19.90
C ASP A 80 -0.42 22.90 18.76
N TYR A 81 -1.64 22.39 18.58
CA TYR A 81 -1.98 21.50 17.47
C TYR A 81 -3.37 21.81 16.92
N VAL A 82 -3.57 21.42 15.66
CA VAL A 82 -4.88 21.53 15.00
C VAL A 82 -5.23 20.20 14.34
N THR A 83 -6.41 19.69 14.63
CA THR A 83 -6.97 18.51 13.96
C THR A 83 -8.15 18.90 13.10
N THR A 84 -8.21 18.41 11.87
CA THR A 84 -9.35 18.59 10.97
C THR A 84 -9.77 17.26 10.38
N ASN A 85 -11.03 16.85 10.56
CA ASN A 85 -11.55 15.64 9.92
C ASN A 85 -11.68 15.86 8.40
N LEU A 86 -11.10 14.97 7.60
CA LEU A 86 -11.20 15.03 6.12
C LEU A 86 -12.61 14.66 5.65
N SER A 87 -13.25 13.73 6.36
CA SER A 87 -14.66 13.43 6.25
C SER A 87 -15.21 13.01 7.63
N PRO A 88 -16.54 12.92 7.82
CA PRO A 88 -17.11 12.55 9.11
C PRO A 88 -16.56 11.23 9.69
N LYS A 89 -16.37 10.20 8.85
CA LYS A 89 -16.00 8.84 9.28
C LYS A 89 -14.57 8.41 8.94
N LEU A 90 -13.96 9.03 7.93
CA LEU A 90 -12.65 8.67 7.40
C LEU A 90 -11.75 9.90 7.34
N GLY A 91 -10.51 9.75 7.78
CA GLY A 91 -9.47 10.76 7.59
C GLY A 91 -9.43 11.82 8.68
N THR A 92 -8.23 12.13 9.16
CA THR A 92 -7.95 13.27 10.03
C THR A 92 -6.61 13.91 9.63
N GLU A 93 -6.63 15.19 9.25
CA GLU A 93 -5.44 16.02 9.11
C GLU A 93 -4.99 16.54 10.47
N ILE A 94 -3.68 16.53 10.72
CA ILE A 94 -3.03 16.91 11.98
C ILE A 94 -1.88 17.86 11.66
N ARG A 95 -1.85 19.01 12.35
CA ARG A 95 -0.78 20.03 12.30
C ARG A 95 -0.28 20.34 13.70
N GLY A 96 0.97 20.77 13.83
CA GLY A 96 1.59 21.15 15.11
C GLY A 96 2.22 20.00 15.89
N ILE A 97 2.17 18.76 15.37
CA ILE A 97 2.78 17.58 16.01
C ILE A 97 3.83 17.00 15.07
N GLN A 98 5.06 16.83 15.55
CA GLN A 98 6.14 16.14 14.83
C GLN A 98 6.15 14.66 15.20
N LEU A 99 5.98 13.79 14.19
CA LEU A 99 6.06 12.33 14.38
C LEU A 99 7.41 11.91 14.96
N SER A 100 8.50 12.55 14.53
CA SER A 100 9.86 12.23 14.97
C SER A 100 10.10 12.48 16.48
N GLU A 101 9.25 13.27 17.13
CA GLU A 101 9.35 13.62 18.55
C GLU A 101 8.49 12.71 19.45
N LEU A 102 7.65 11.84 18.86
CA LEU A 102 6.78 10.95 19.61
C LEU A 102 7.58 9.83 20.30
N ASN A 103 7.31 9.66 21.59
CA ASN A 103 7.68 8.47 22.35
C ASN A 103 6.83 7.26 21.93
N ASP A 104 7.16 6.08 22.45
CA ASP A 104 6.45 4.82 22.12
C ASP A 104 4.95 4.88 22.41
N ALA A 105 4.54 5.53 23.51
CA ALA A 105 3.11 5.69 23.85
C ALA A 105 2.37 6.58 22.84
N GLY A 106 3.00 7.66 22.37
CA GLY A 106 2.50 8.50 21.29
C GLY A 106 2.41 7.74 19.97
N ARG A 107 3.39 6.89 19.66
CA ARG A 107 3.36 6.02 18.47
C ARG A 107 2.24 4.99 18.55
N ASP A 108 2.01 4.37 19.72
CA ASP A 108 0.87 3.47 19.96
C ASP A 108 -0.46 4.20 19.74
N GLN A 109 -0.56 5.45 20.21
CA GLN A 109 -1.72 6.32 20.03
C GLN A 109 -1.93 6.71 18.55
N VAL A 110 -0.87 6.87 17.76
CA VAL A 110 -0.97 7.02 16.30
C VAL A 110 -1.58 5.77 15.66
N ALA A 111 -1.17 4.55 16.05
CA ALA A 111 -1.77 3.32 15.54
C ALA A 111 -3.25 3.23 15.91
N LEU A 112 -3.60 3.55 17.16
CA LEU A 112 -4.99 3.58 17.62
C LEU A 112 -5.82 4.57 16.80
N LEU A 113 -5.35 5.81 16.64
CA LEU A 113 -6.09 6.82 15.89
C LEU A 113 -6.21 6.42 14.41
N ALA A 114 -5.17 5.82 13.81
CA ALA A 114 -5.23 5.30 12.45
C ALA A 114 -6.25 4.17 12.31
N SER A 115 -6.34 3.24 13.26
CA SER A 115 -7.37 2.18 13.25
C SER A 115 -8.80 2.72 13.38
N GLN A 116 -8.97 3.87 14.05
CA GLN A 116 -10.26 4.53 14.19
C GLN A 116 -10.61 5.34 12.95
N ARG A 117 -9.67 6.13 12.43
CA ARG A 117 -9.87 7.13 11.38
C ARG A 117 -9.49 6.67 9.98
N GLY A 118 -8.91 5.48 9.82
CA GLY A 118 -8.45 4.93 8.54
C GLY A 118 -7.15 5.56 8.04
N VAL A 119 -7.12 6.88 7.89
CA VAL A 119 -5.96 7.64 7.41
C VAL A 119 -5.74 8.89 8.27
N LEU A 120 -4.49 9.16 8.61
CA LEU A 120 -4.02 10.35 9.28
C LEU A 120 -3.09 11.09 8.32
N VAL A 121 -3.24 12.40 8.22
CA VAL A 121 -2.41 13.25 7.36
C VAL A 121 -1.68 14.24 8.24
N PHE A 122 -0.41 13.97 8.53
CA PHE A 122 0.45 14.88 9.25
C PHE A 122 1.10 15.83 8.25
N ARG A 123 1.04 17.14 8.55
CA ARG A 123 1.63 18.19 7.70
C ARG A 123 2.90 18.73 8.33
N ASP A 124 3.73 19.36 7.51
CA ASP A 124 4.93 20.08 7.95
C ASP A 124 5.88 19.20 8.79
N GLN A 125 6.07 17.94 8.37
CA GLN A 125 6.86 16.93 9.08
C GLN A 125 8.33 16.94 8.70
N ASP A 126 9.20 16.69 9.69
CA ASP A 126 10.65 16.52 9.51
C ASP A 126 11.10 15.05 9.41
N LEU A 127 10.16 14.09 9.42
CA LEU A 127 10.45 12.65 9.49
C LEU A 127 11.36 12.16 8.36
N ILE A 128 11.19 12.70 7.15
CA ILE A 128 12.03 12.37 6.00
C ILE A 128 13.44 12.94 6.15
N ASP A 129 13.58 14.12 6.75
CA ASP A 129 14.86 14.80 6.91
C ASP A 129 15.77 14.05 7.88
N LYS A 130 15.21 13.21 8.77
CA LYS A 130 15.95 12.29 9.65
C LYS A 130 16.63 11.14 8.89
N GLY A 131 16.20 10.88 7.66
CA GLY A 131 16.81 9.89 6.76
C GLY A 131 16.24 8.47 6.87
N PRO A 132 16.67 7.57 5.96
CA PRO A 132 16.08 6.24 5.80
C PRO A 132 16.12 5.35 7.06
N GLU A 133 17.25 5.33 7.79
CA GLU A 133 17.42 4.54 9.02
C GLU A 133 16.37 4.91 10.07
N ASN A 134 16.14 6.21 10.30
CA ASN A 134 15.18 6.68 11.28
C ASN A 134 13.73 6.34 10.87
N LEU A 135 13.41 6.42 9.58
CA LEU A 135 12.09 6.01 9.08
C LEU A 135 11.84 4.51 9.32
N VAL A 136 12.85 3.66 9.08
CA VAL A 136 12.77 2.22 9.35
C VAL A 136 12.59 1.94 10.84
N GLU A 137 13.37 2.60 11.70
CA GLU A 137 13.24 2.49 13.16
C GLU A 137 11.83 2.89 13.63
N TYR A 138 11.32 4.02 13.13
CA TYR A 138 9.98 4.50 13.45
C TYR A 138 8.90 3.49 13.05
N VAL A 139 8.98 2.95 11.84
CA VAL A 139 8.00 1.98 11.32
C VAL A 139 8.11 0.65 12.04
N SER A 140 9.31 0.25 12.46
CA SER A 140 9.57 -1.00 13.19
C SER A 140 8.84 -1.07 14.53
N HIS A 141 8.47 0.08 15.11
CA HIS A 141 7.60 0.16 16.29
C HIS A 141 6.28 -0.59 16.06
N TYR A 142 5.71 -0.51 14.85
CA TYR A 142 4.41 -1.08 14.51
C TYR A 142 4.47 -2.55 14.06
N GLY A 143 5.66 -3.15 13.98
CA GLY A 143 5.86 -4.51 13.51
C GLY A 143 7.03 -4.62 12.52
N THR A 144 7.30 -5.83 12.03
CA THR A 144 8.41 -6.07 11.11
C THR A 144 8.24 -5.27 9.81
N PRO A 145 9.21 -4.43 9.39
CA PRO A 145 9.15 -3.72 8.11
C PRO A 145 9.02 -4.65 6.90
N HIS A 146 8.19 -4.25 5.94
CA HIS A 146 7.90 -5.03 4.74
C HIS A 146 8.86 -4.67 3.58
N ILE A 147 9.56 -5.67 3.06
CA ILE A 147 10.39 -5.56 1.85
C ILE A 147 9.53 -5.84 0.62
N HIS A 148 9.40 -4.84 -0.27
CA HIS A 148 8.57 -4.96 -1.48
C HIS A 148 9.20 -5.89 -2.53
N PRO A 149 8.44 -6.83 -3.13
CA PRO A 149 9.02 -7.87 -3.97
C PRO A 149 9.53 -7.36 -5.32
N THR A 150 9.01 -6.24 -5.83
CA THR A 150 9.33 -5.77 -7.20
C THR A 150 9.84 -4.34 -7.30
N SER A 151 9.80 -3.59 -6.20
CA SER A 151 10.06 -2.15 -6.23
C SER A 151 11.50 -1.80 -5.86
N GLY A 152 11.93 -0.64 -6.34
CA GLY A 152 13.22 -0.06 -5.97
C GLY A 152 13.19 0.48 -4.55
N ALA A 153 14.36 0.41 -3.91
CA ALA A 153 14.55 0.78 -2.52
C ALA A 153 15.80 1.66 -2.36
N PRO A 154 15.85 2.56 -1.37
CA PRO A 154 17.06 3.28 -1.01
C PRO A 154 18.21 2.31 -0.73
N LYS A 155 19.44 2.73 -1.05
CA LYS A 155 20.63 1.89 -0.84
C LYS A 155 20.75 1.53 0.65
N GLY A 156 20.76 0.23 0.95
CA GLY A 156 20.91 -0.29 2.32
C GLY A 156 19.60 -0.43 3.10
N HIS A 157 18.47 0.02 2.54
CA HIS A 157 17.16 -0.02 3.20
C HIS A 157 16.11 -0.69 2.29
N PRO A 158 16.20 -2.01 2.06
CA PRO A 158 15.31 -2.75 1.16
C PRO A 158 13.83 -2.76 1.59
N ASP A 159 13.59 -2.44 2.84
CA ASP A 159 12.32 -2.30 3.55
C ASP A 159 11.63 -0.95 3.34
N ILE A 160 12.27 -0.03 2.62
CA ILE A 160 11.63 1.17 2.09
C ILE A 160 11.29 0.97 0.61
N HIS A 161 10.06 1.27 0.24
CA HIS A 161 9.60 1.32 -1.13
C HIS A 161 9.57 2.76 -1.64
N SER A 162 10.46 3.09 -2.58
CA SER A 162 10.48 4.40 -3.24
C SER A 162 9.59 4.37 -4.49
N VAL A 163 8.48 5.11 -4.46
CA VAL A 163 7.49 5.22 -5.53
C VAL A 163 7.82 6.45 -6.39
N LEU A 164 8.63 6.23 -7.44
CA LEU A 164 8.96 7.26 -8.43
C LEU A 164 8.00 7.15 -9.63
N THR A 165 7.27 8.22 -9.92
CA THR A 165 6.33 8.32 -11.06
C THR A 165 6.56 9.64 -11.82
N GLY A 166 6.17 9.75 -13.10
CA GLY A 166 6.12 11.04 -13.80
C GLY A 166 7.33 11.45 -14.66
N ASP A 167 8.36 10.60 -14.82
CA ASP A 167 9.49 10.87 -15.73
C ASP A 167 9.42 10.04 -17.03
N THR A 168 8.21 9.84 -17.57
CA THR A 168 7.97 9.09 -18.81
C THR A 168 7.43 10.00 -19.90
N LYS A 169 7.95 9.90 -21.12
CA LYS A 169 7.52 10.70 -22.27
C LYS A 169 6.19 10.26 -22.89
N GLU A 170 5.65 9.12 -22.47
CA GLU A 170 4.47 8.54 -23.11
C GLU A 170 3.18 8.80 -22.35
N ASP A 171 2.12 9.02 -23.12
CA ASP A 171 0.77 9.23 -22.61
C ASP A 171 0.12 7.88 -22.22
N ALA A 172 -0.06 7.67 -20.92
CA ALA A 172 -0.72 6.48 -20.39
C ALA A 172 -2.21 6.37 -20.80
N PHE A 173 -2.85 7.47 -21.22
CA PHE A 173 -4.23 7.51 -21.69
C PHE A 173 -4.38 7.18 -23.19
N SER A 174 -3.28 7.06 -23.93
CA SER A 174 -3.28 6.61 -25.34
C SER A 174 -3.94 5.24 -25.57
N THR A 175 -4.06 4.42 -24.52
CA THR A 175 -4.61 3.06 -24.58
C THR A 175 -5.59 2.75 -23.45
N ARG A 176 -5.85 3.70 -22.54
CA ARG A 176 -6.66 3.50 -21.34
C ARG A 176 -7.51 4.73 -21.06
N ASN A 177 -8.75 4.50 -20.63
CA ASN A 177 -9.64 5.59 -20.23
C ASN A 177 -9.34 6.13 -18.83
N ASN A 178 -8.72 5.33 -17.96
CA ASN A 178 -8.28 5.72 -16.62
C ASN A 178 -7.17 4.78 -16.12
N LEU A 179 -6.53 5.18 -15.02
CA LEU A 179 -5.44 4.45 -14.37
C LEU A 179 -5.77 4.07 -12.91
N VAL A 180 -7.06 4.11 -12.54
CA VAL A 180 -7.51 3.87 -11.16
C VAL A 180 -7.39 2.39 -10.83
N VAL A 181 -6.67 2.08 -9.76
CA VAL A 181 -6.54 0.71 -9.24
C VAL A 181 -6.65 0.77 -7.72
N TRP A 182 -7.80 0.33 -7.22
CA TRP A 182 -8.07 0.22 -5.78
C TRP A 182 -7.38 -1.02 -5.21
N HIS A 183 -6.57 -0.82 -4.18
CA HIS A 183 -5.86 -1.89 -3.51
C HIS A 183 -5.67 -1.63 -2.01
N SER A 184 -5.65 -2.73 -1.25
CA SER A 184 -4.98 -2.79 0.05
C SER A 184 -3.58 -3.32 -0.22
N ASP A 185 -2.56 -2.65 0.30
CA ASP A 185 -1.16 -2.96 0.03
C ASP A 185 -0.87 -4.42 0.29
N VAL A 186 -0.25 -5.08 -0.69
CA VAL A 186 0.30 -6.44 -0.61
C VAL A 186 -0.65 -7.45 0.05
N SER A 187 -1.96 -7.32 -0.19
CA SER A 187 -2.97 -8.22 0.38
C SER A 187 -2.82 -9.69 -0.05
N TYR A 188 -1.93 -9.99 -1.00
CA TYR A 188 -1.53 -11.35 -1.35
C TYR A 188 -0.53 -11.97 -0.37
N GLU A 189 0.13 -11.18 0.48
CA GLU A 189 1.08 -11.69 1.47
C GLU A 189 0.33 -12.47 2.55
N LEU A 190 1.03 -13.39 3.20
CA LEU A 190 0.46 -14.18 4.29
C LEU A 190 0.14 -13.30 5.51
N ASN A 191 1.07 -12.43 5.87
CA ASN A 191 0.90 -11.33 6.81
C ASN A 191 1.03 -10.00 6.03
N PRO A 192 -0.07 -9.45 5.48
CA PRO A 192 -0.07 -8.16 4.81
C PRO A 192 0.35 -7.02 5.75
N THR A 193 0.58 -5.84 5.20
CA THR A 193 0.91 -4.66 6.02
C THR A 193 -0.28 -4.18 6.83
N ALA A 194 -0.06 -3.82 8.09
CA ALA A 194 -1.07 -3.23 8.98
C ALA A 194 -1.01 -1.69 8.96
N VAL A 195 0.13 -1.12 9.35
CA VAL A 195 0.33 0.34 9.36
C VAL A 195 1.29 0.72 8.23
N SER A 196 0.81 1.57 7.32
CA SER A 196 1.58 2.06 6.18
C SER A 196 1.80 3.57 6.27
N PHE A 197 3.01 3.98 5.93
CA PHE A 197 3.45 5.37 5.85
C PHE A 197 3.68 5.73 4.39
N LEU A 198 3.18 6.89 3.99
CA LEU A 198 3.49 7.51 2.70
C LEU A 198 3.96 8.93 2.97
N ALA A 199 5.24 9.18 2.73
CA ALA A 199 5.86 10.48 2.90
C ALA A 199 6.26 11.03 1.54
N VAL A 200 5.76 12.22 1.20
CA VAL A 200 6.06 12.82 -0.09
C VAL A 200 7.35 13.64 0.00
N THR A 201 8.27 13.37 -0.92
CA THR A 201 9.56 14.08 -0.98
C THR A 201 9.64 14.97 -2.22
N ASN A 202 8.99 14.58 -3.31
CA ASN A 202 8.89 15.41 -4.51
C ASN A 202 7.48 15.39 -5.10
N ILE A 203 6.97 16.57 -5.48
CA ILE A 203 5.65 16.75 -6.11
C ILE A 203 5.86 17.60 -7.37
N PRO A 204 5.15 17.32 -8.48
CA PRO A 204 5.08 18.20 -9.63
C PRO A 204 4.68 19.62 -9.24
N LYS A 205 5.30 20.64 -9.85
CA LYS A 205 5.01 22.06 -9.50
C LYS A 205 3.56 22.45 -9.80
N ALA A 206 2.95 21.82 -10.81
CA ALA A 206 1.55 22.03 -11.17
C ALA A 206 0.56 21.41 -10.16
N GLY A 207 1.05 20.68 -9.16
CA GLY A 207 0.22 19.88 -8.25
C GLY A 207 -0.24 18.57 -8.89
N GLY A 208 -1.22 17.92 -8.25
CA GLY A 208 -1.73 16.61 -8.64
C GLY A 208 -0.90 15.46 -8.08
N GLY A 209 -1.18 14.25 -8.55
CA GLY A 209 -0.56 13.05 -8.02
C GLY A 209 -1.15 12.62 -6.68
N ASP A 210 -2.41 12.96 -6.43
CA ASP A 210 -3.06 12.72 -5.14
C ASP A 210 -3.25 11.22 -4.86
N THR A 211 -3.59 10.91 -3.61
CA THR A 211 -3.99 9.55 -3.23
C THR A 211 -5.42 9.58 -2.70
N VAL A 212 -6.28 8.72 -3.23
CA VAL A 212 -7.66 8.55 -2.73
C VAL A 212 -7.74 7.29 -1.89
N PHE A 213 -8.40 7.36 -0.75
CA PHE A 213 -8.64 6.26 0.17
C PHE A 213 -10.14 5.98 0.28
N ALA A 214 -10.52 4.72 0.45
CA ALA A 214 -11.88 4.25 0.67
C ALA A 214 -11.97 3.51 2.01
N ASP A 215 -13.00 3.80 2.82
CA ASP A 215 -13.27 3.08 4.07
C ASP A 215 -13.98 1.75 3.79
N ASN A 216 -13.23 0.65 3.83
CA ASN A 216 -13.78 -0.68 3.56
C ASN A 216 -14.61 -1.22 4.74
N ARG A 217 -14.53 -0.62 5.94
CA ARG A 217 -15.47 -0.90 7.05
C ARG A 217 -16.83 -0.32 6.72
N GLU A 218 -16.87 0.92 6.27
CA GLU A 218 -18.12 1.57 5.85
C GLU A 218 -18.70 0.89 4.61
N ALA A 219 -17.86 0.45 3.67
CA ALA A 219 -18.29 -0.37 2.53
C ALA A 219 -19.03 -1.64 3.00
N TYR A 220 -18.47 -2.37 3.98
CA TYR A 220 -19.16 -3.51 4.60
C TYR A 220 -20.44 -3.10 5.34
N ASN A 221 -20.38 -2.07 6.18
CA ASN A 221 -21.51 -1.63 7.01
C ASN A 221 -22.75 -1.26 6.21
N ARG A 222 -22.58 -0.76 4.97
CA ARG A 222 -23.68 -0.37 4.08
C ARG A 222 -24.33 -1.52 3.31
N LEU A 223 -23.72 -2.70 3.30
CA LEU A 223 -24.35 -3.90 2.73
C LEU A 223 -25.61 -4.26 3.53
N SER A 224 -26.63 -4.75 2.85
CA SER A 224 -27.86 -5.21 3.52
C SER A 224 -27.55 -6.40 4.44
N PRO A 225 -28.33 -6.61 5.52
CA PRO A 225 -28.11 -7.74 6.42
C PRO A 225 -28.06 -9.09 5.70
N LEU A 226 -28.96 -9.32 4.73
CA LEU A 226 -28.98 -10.53 3.91
C LEU A 226 -27.70 -10.70 3.08
N PHE A 227 -27.16 -9.59 2.56
CA PHE A 227 -25.94 -9.67 1.77
C PHE A 227 -24.72 -9.94 2.65
N LYS A 228 -24.66 -9.34 3.84
CA LYS A 228 -23.61 -9.62 4.84
C LYS A 228 -23.60 -11.10 5.21
N GLU A 229 -24.77 -11.68 5.52
CA GLU A 229 -24.91 -13.13 5.81
C GLU A 229 -24.35 -14.01 4.68
N LYS A 230 -24.66 -13.65 3.43
CA LYS A 230 -24.22 -14.42 2.25
C LYS A 230 -22.71 -14.40 2.02
N ILE A 231 -22.02 -13.32 2.40
CA ILE A 231 -20.58 -13.16 2.14
C ILE A 231 -19.71 -13.43 3.36
N ASP A 232 -20.30 -13.61 4.55
CA ASP A 232 -19.59 -13.57 5.83
C ASP A 232 -18.44 -14.60 5.86
N ASN A 233 -18.71 -15.83 5.45
CA ASN A 233 -17.76 -16.94 5.46
C ASN A 233 -17.02 -17.16 4.14
N LEU A 234 -17.23 -16.30 3.13
CA LEU A 234 -16.56 -16.45 1.84
C LEU A 234 -15.08 -16.11 1.99
N LYS A 235 -14.24 -16.82 1.24
CA LYS A 235 -12.80 -16.57 1.14
C LYS A 235 -12.45 -16.22 -0.30
N ALA A 236 -11.38 -15.47 -0.51
CA ALA A 236 -10.90 -15.09 -1.83
C ALA A 236 -9.39 -15.30 -1.96
N VAL A 237 -8.96 -15.64 -3.17
CA VAL A 237 -7.53 -15.74 -3.52
C VAL A 237 -7.00 -14.35 -3.84
N HIS A 238 -5.92 -13.96 -3.16
CA HIS A 238 -5.17 -12.74 -3.44
C HIS A 238 -3.81 -13.12 -4.02
N SER A 239 -3.42 -12.52 -5.16
CA SER A 239 -2.27 -12.96 -5.96
C SER A 239 -1.29 -11.84 -6.30
N ALA A 240 0.00 -12.13 -6.17
CA ALA A 240 1.09 -11.28 -6.62
C ALA A 240 1.50 -11.49 -8.09
N VAL A 241 0.97 -12.52 -8.76
CA VAL A 241 1.45 -12.98 -10.08
C VAL A 241 1.37 -11.86 -11.13
N ASP A 242 0.28 -11.12 -11.18
CA ASP A 242 0.15 -10.01 -12.15
C ASP A 242 1.12 -8.87 -11.85
N GLN A 243 1.41 -8.60 -10.58
CA GLN A 243 2.41 -7.60 -10.20
C GLN A 243 3.82 -8.03 -10.62
N ALA A 244 4.16 -9.31 -10.43
CA ALA A 244 5.44 -9.87 -10.87
C ALA A 244 5.56 -9.85 -12.40
N ASN A 245 4.53 -10.32 -13.12
CA ASN A 245 4.48 -10.28 -14.58
C ASN A 245 4.62 -8.85 -15.12
N LEU A 246 3.91 -7.89 -14.51
CA LEU A 246 4.02 -6.49 -14.85
C LEU A 246 5.45 -5.98 -14.65
N ALA A 247 6.12 -6.34 -13.54
CA ALA A 247 7.51 -5.96 -13.31
C ALA A 247 8.45 -6.54 -14.38
N VAL A 248 8.28 -7.81 -14.75
CA VAL A 248 9.09 -8.49 -15.80
C VAL A 248 8.90 -7.81 -17.16
N VAL A 249 7.66 -7.56 -17.56
CA VAL A 249 7.32 -6.90 -18.84
C VAL A 249 7.93 -5.49 -18.91
N LYS A 250 7.94 -4.76 -17.78
CA LYS A 250 8.60 -3.45 -17.67
C LYS A 250 10.13 -3.53 -17.57
N GLY A 251 10.70 -4.72 -17.51
CA GLY A 251 12.14 -4.90 -17.30
C GLY A 251 12.65 -4.54 -15.92
N GLY A 252 11.76 -4.50 -14.94
CA GLY A 252 12.11 -4.40 -13.54
C GLY A 252 12.67 -5.69 -12.97
N VAL A 253 12.84 -5.71 -11.65
CA VAL A 253 13.37 -6.85 -10.90
C VAL A 253 12.25 -7.50 -10.11
N VAL A 254 12.24 -8.82 -10.07
CA VAL A 254 11.42 -9.62 -9.13
C VAL A 254 12.37 -10.23 -8.11
N LYS A 255 12.34 -9.69 -6.88
CA LYS A 255 13.23 -10.06 -5.77
C LYS A 255 12.67 -11.19 -4.92
N ARG A 256 11.36 -11.40 -4.91
CA ARG A 256 10.70 -12.52 -4.22
C ARG A 256 9.75 -13.20 -5.18
N HIS A 257 9.71 -14.54 -5.14
CA HIS A 257 8.75 -15.31 -5.93
C HIS A 257 7.31 -14.85 -5.61
N PRO A 258 6.43 -14.62 -6.60
CA PRO A 258 5.05 -14.24 -6.32
C PRO A 258 4.32 -15.34 -5.55
N VAL A 259 3.49 -14.94 -4.60
CA VAL A 259 2.68 -15.84 -3.79
C VAL A 259 1.20 -15.61 -4.04
N GLU A 260 0.39 -16.62 -3.74
CA GLU A 260 -1.05 -16.50 -3.61
C GLU A 260 -1.48 -17.00 -2.24
N ASN A 261 -2.33 -16.21 -1.57
CA ASN A 261 -2.90 -16.59 -0.28
C ASN A 261 -4.42 -16.44 -0.29
N ILE A 262 -5.08 -17.29 0.48
CA ILE A 262 -6.54 -17.25 0.66
C ILE A 262 -6.85 -16.44 1.92
N HIS A 263 -7.59 -15.35 1.74
CA HIS A 263 -8.03 -14.46 2.81
C HIS A 263 -9.56 -14.39 2.87
N PRO A 264 -10.17 -14.09 4.02
CA PRO A 264 -11.61 -13.90 4.10
C PRO A 264 -12.07 -12.69 3.27
N VAL A 265 -13.21 -12.80 2.59
CA VAL A 265 -13.89 -11.68 1.92
C VAL A 265 -14.35 -10.65 2.95
N VAL A 266 -14.75 -11.11 4.13
CA VAL A 266 -15.04 -10.28 5.30
C VAL A 266 -14.04 -10.62 6.39
N ARG A 267 -13.02 -9.77 6.55
CA ARG A 267 -12.06 -9.92 7.65
C ARG A 267 -12.54 -9.21 8.90
N THR A 268 -12.03 -9.64 10.05
CA THR A 268 -12.14 -8.94 11.33
C THR A 268 -10.76 -8.42 11.73
N THR A 269 -10.66 -7.12 12.04
CA THR A 269 -9.42 -6.51 12.56
C THR A 269 -9.16 -6.94 14.01
N PRO A 270 -7.94 -6.81 14.55
CA PRO A 270 -7.67 -7.09 15.96
C PRO A 270 -8.54 -6.27 16.93
N SER A 271 -9.03 -5.10 16.50
CA SER A 271 -9.98 -4.26 17.23
C SER A 271 -11.44 -4.72 17.13
N GLY A 272 -11.74 -5.80 16.40
CA GLY A 272 -13.07 -6.38 16.23
C GLY A 272 -13.91 -5.76 15.11
N GLN A 273 -13.32 -4.92 14.24
CA GLN A 273 -14.07 -4.29 13.14
C GLN A 273 -14.17 -5.24 11.94
N LYS A 274 -15.37 -5.43 11.40
CA LYS A 274 -15.57 -6.14 10.13
C LYS A 274 -15.27 -5.25 8.93
N VAL A 275 -14.52 -5.77 7.97
CA VAL A 275 -14.05 -5.05 6.78
C VAL A 275 -14.30 -5.88 5.54
N LEU A 276 -14.80 -5.25 4.47
CA LEU A 276 -14.85 -5.86 3.15
C LEU A 276 -13.43 -5.93 2.56
N TYR A 277 -12.82 -7.11 2.53
CA TYR A 277 -11.40 -7.31 2.22
C TYR A 277 -11.19 -7.88 0.81
N VAL A 278 -11.71 -7.18 -0.19
CA VAL A 278 -11.46 -7.46 -1.60
C VAL A 278 -10.96 -6.21 -2.30
N ASN A 279 -10.13 -6.39 -3.32
CA ASN A 279 -9.61 -5.26 -4.10
C ASN A 279 -9.22 -5.66 -5.52
N SER A 280 -9.28 -4.70 -6.46
CA SER A 280 -9.05 -4.98 -7.87
C SER A 280 -7.57 -5.21 -8.20
N GLY A 281 -6.66 -4.71 -7.36
CA GLY A 281 -5.23 -4.95 -7.50
C GLY A 281 -4.86 -6.43 -7.37
N PHE A 282 -5.39 -7.13 -6.37
CA PHE A 282 -4.86 -8.43 -5.94
C PHE A 282 -5.89 -9.56 -5.81
N THR A 283 -7.18 -9.28 -5.60
CA THR A 283 -8.19 -10.33 -5.51
C THR A 283 -8.44 -10.95 -6.90
N ARG A 284 -8.50 -12.28 -6.99
CA ARG A 284 -8.63 -13.01 -8.27
C ARG A 284 -9.92 -13.80 -8.41
N ARG A 285 -10.30 -14.53 -7.35
CA ARG A 285 -11.53 -15.34 -7.34
C ARG A 285 -12.00 -15.57 -5.92
N ILE A 286 -13.29 -15.78 -5.76
CA ILE A 286 -13.88 -16.27 -4.51
C ILE A 286 -13.80 -17.80 -4.52
N VAL A 287 -13.33 -18.36 -3.42
CA VAL A 287 -13.21 -19.80 -3.20
C VAL A 287 -14.61 -20.43 -3.13
N ASP A 288 -14.74 -21.66 -3.61
CA ASP A 288 -15.98 -22.45 -3.63
C ASP A 288 -17.14 -21.92 -4.49
N LEU A 289 -16.95 -20.82 -5.22
CA LEU A 289 -17.87 -20.35 -6.25
C LEU A 289 -17.40 -20.77 -7.65
N LYS A 290 -18.36 -20.96 -8.58
CA LYS A 290 -18.04 -21.10 -10.00
C LYS A 290 -17.49 -19.79 -10.57
N GLY A 291 -16.83 -19.86 -11.73
CA GLY A 291 -16.18 -18.69 -12.34
C GLY A 291 -17.14 -17.52 -12.52
N GLU A 292 -18.29 -17.74 -13.14
CA GLU A 292 -19.29 -16.71 -13.43
C GLU A 292 -19.90 -16.12 -12.14
N GLU A 293 -20.10 -16.96 -11.11
CA GLU A 293 -20.62 -16.56 -9.81
C GLU A 293 -19.60 -15.68 -9.06
N SER A 294 -18.33 -16.11 -9.02
CA SER A 294 -17.21 -15.37 -8.45
C SER A 294 -17.04 -14.03 -9.15
N ASP A 295 -17.00 -14.01 -10.49
CA ASP A 295 -16.80 -12.80 -11.27
C ASP A 295 -17.94 -11.80 -11.06
N PHE A 296 -19.20 -12.28 -11.04
CA PHE A 296 -20.37 -11.44 -10.77
C PHE A 296 -20.28 -10.80 -9.38
N LEU A 297 -20.02 -11.61 -8.35
CA LEU A 297 -19.97 -11.14 -6.97
C LEU A 297 -18.79 -10.19 -6.74
N LEU A 298 -17.58 -10.53 -7.21
CA LEU A 298 -16.41 -9.66 -7.11
C LEU A 298 -16.66 -8.34 -7.83
N LYS A 299 -17.22 -8.35 -9.05
CA LYS A 299 -17.53 -7.13 -9.78
C LYS A 299 -18.46 -6.21 -8.98
N PHE A 300 -19.49 -6.74 -8.35
CA PHE A 300 -20.38 -5.96 -7.49
C PHE A 300 -19.63 -5.33 -6.31
N LEU A 301 -18.88 -6.14 -5.56
CA LEU A 301 -18.13 -5.68 -4.38
C LEU A 301 -17.09 -4.61 -4.72
N LEU A 302 -16.34 -4.81 -5.82
CA LEU A 302 -15.32 -3.87 -6.28
C LEU A 302 -15.95 -2.57 -6.78
N GLN A 303 -17.08 -2.64 -7.51
CA GLN A 303 -17.80 -1.46 -7.97
C GLN A 303 -18.34 -0.63 -6.79
N HIS A 304 -18.87 -1.31 -5.76
CA HIS A 304 -19.34 -0.67 -4.52
C HIS A 304 -18.23 0.14 -3.86
N ILE A 305 -17.03 -0.43 -3.69
CA ILE A 305 -15.87 0.29 -3.15
C ILE A 305 -15.49 1.47 -4.06
N ALA A 306 -15.39 1.24 -5.37
CA ALA A 306 -14.85 2.23 -6.30
C ALA A 306 -15.77 3.44 -6.55
N SER A 307 -17.09 3.25 -6.48
CA SER A 307 -18.08 4.27 -6.89
C SER A 307 -18.60 5.13 -5.76
N SER A 308 -18.35 4.74 -4.51
CA SER A 308 -18.94 5.39 -3.34
C SER A 308 -18.02 6.47 -2.76
N GLN A 309 -18.03 7.62 -3.43
CA GLN A 309 -17.27 8.81 -3.01
C GLN A 309 -17.62 9.28 -1.60
N ASP A 310 -18.80 8.94 -1.10
CA ASP A 310 -19.36 9.28 0.20
C ASP A 310 -18.84 8.40 1.36
N PHE A 311 -17.88 7.52 1.12
CA PHE A 311 -16.98 6.95 2.13
C PHE A 311 -15.50 7.01 1.74
N GLN A 312 -15.16 7.91 0.81
CA GLN A 312 -13.80 8.12 0.34
C GLN A 312 -13.25 9.47 0.81
N VAL A 313 -11.92 9.57 0.91
CA VAL A 313 -11.22 10.85 1.10
C VAL A 313 -10.09 10.96 0.09
N ARG A 314 -9.82 12.17 -0.38
CA ARG A 314 -8.68 12.49 -1.24
C ARG A 314 -7.64 13.23 -0.43
N VAL A 315 -6.42 12.71 -0.40
CA VAL A 315 -5.27 13.34 0.24
C VAL A 315 -4.50 14.09 -0.84
N ASN A 316 -4.57 15.42 -0.78
CA ASN A 316 -3.73 16.28 -1.61
C ASN A 316 -2.34 16.41 -1.00
N TRP A 317 -1.32 16.09 -1.78
CA TRP A 317 0.07 16.12 -1.32
C TRP A 317 0.58 17.56 -1.22
N GLN A 318 1.31 17.85 -0.14
CA GLN A 318 2.08 19.08 0.07
C GLN A 318 3.48 18.69 0.55
N PRO A 319 4.53 19.49 0.31
CA PRO A 319 5.84 19.25 0.90
C PRO A 319 5.74 19.00 2.42
N GLY A 320 6.51 18.04 2.95
CA GLY A 320 6.47 17.66 4.37
C GLY A 320 5.19 16.91 4.79
N THR A 321 4.34 16.46 3.86
CA THR A 321 3.17 15.64 4.21
C THR A 321 3.57 14.18 4.44
N VAL A 322 3.13 13.62 5.56
CA VAL A 322 3.17 12.18 5.86
C VAL A 322 1.75 11.68 6.09
N ALA A 323 1.31 10.76 5.23
CA ALA A 323 0.07 10.02 5.45
C ALA A 323 0.37 8.69 6.15
N ILE A 324 -0.30 8.43 7.27
CA ILE A 324 -0.26 7.16 7.99
C ILE A 324 -1.63 6.54 7.91
N PHE A 325 -1.75 5.29 7.47
CA PHE A 325 -3.05 4.64 7.35
C PHE A 325 -3.02 3.20 7.82
N ASP A 326 -4.17 2.76 8.33
CA ASP A 326 -4.42 1.37 8.67
C ASP A 326 -4.87 0.63 7.40
N ASN A 327 -3.92 -0.05 6.78
CA ASN A 327 -4.07 -0.79 5.53
C ASN A 327 -5.01 -2.00 5.66
N ARG A 328 -5.40 -2.38 6.89
CA ARG A 328 -6.37 -3.45 7.14
C ARG A 328 -7.80 -3.01 6.87
N ILE A 329 -8.06 -1.71 6.96
CA ILE A 329 -9.41 -1.12 6.88
C ILE A 329 -9.64 -0.22 5.67
N VAL A 330 -8.58 0.24 5.01
CA VAL A 330 -8.69 1.07 3.80
C VAL A 330 -8.20 0.35 2.54
N SER A 331 -8.84 0.67 1.42
CA SER A 331 -8.24 0.54 0.09
C SER A 331 -7.81 1.93 -0.40
N HIS A 332 -6.82 2.01 -1.27
CA HIS A 332 -6.41 3.27 -1.86
C HIS A 332 -6.05 3.14 -3.35
N SER A 333 -6.03 4.28 -4.04
CA SER A 333 -5.58 4.40 -5.42
C SER A 333 -4.69 5.63 -5.54
N ALA A 334 -3.53 5.45 -6.19
CA ALA A 334 -2.74 6.58 -6.67
C ALA A 334 -3.46 7.23 -7.86
N ILE A 335 -3.46 8.56 -7.91
CA ILE A 335 -3.99 9.33 -9.03
C ILE A 335 -2.80 9.86 -9.84
N LEU A 336 -2.88 9.71 -11.16
CA LEU A 336 -1.87 10.16 -12.12
C LEU A 336 -2.52 11.24 -13.00
N ASP A 337 -2.77 12.41 -12.41
CA ASP A 337 -3.51 13.54 -13.01
C ASP A 337 -2.68 14.82 -13.17
N PHE A 338 -1.37 14.74 -12.99
CA PHE A 338 -0.47 15.86 -13.22
C PHE A 338 -0.06 15.94 -14.70
N ASP A 339 -0.26 17.10 -15.33
CA ASP A 339 0.05 17.37 -16.74
C ASP A 339 1.49 17.88 -16.90
N THR A 340 2.45 17.10 -16.41
CA THR A 340 3.88 17.46 -16.46
C THR A 340 4.77 16.22 -16.57
N SER A 341 6.02 16.41 -17.03
CA SER A 341 7.10 15.43 -16.93
C SER A 341 7.94 15.57 -15.65
N ASP A 342 7.40 16.29 -14.65
CA ASP A 342 8.05 16.42 -13.35
C ASP A 342 7.89 15.10 -12.60
N GLY A 343 8.98 14.64 -11.98
CA GLY A 343 8.92 13.45 -11.14
C GLY A 343 8.05 13.68 -9.91
N ARG A 344 7.35 12.65 -9.45
CA ARG A 344 6.76 12.53 -8.13
C ARG A 344 7.47 11.40 -7.41
N LEU A 345 7.97 11.68 -6.21
CA LEU A 345 8.57 10.67 -5.36
C LEU A 345 7.83 10.61 -4.03
N ILE A 346 7.25 9.45 -3.76
CA ILE A 346 6.66 9.11 -2.47
C ILE A 346 7.43 7.95 -1.87
N ILE A 347 7.79 8.10 -0.61
CA ILE A 347 8.50 7.10 0.17
C ILE A 347 7.45 6.34 0.97
N ARG A 348 7.39 5.03 0.74
CA ARG A 348 6.54 4.12 1.49
C ARG A 348 7.37 3.25 2.42
N ALA A 349 7.05 3.27 3.69
CA ALA A 349 7.51 2.30 4.66
C ALA A 349 6.29 1.71 5.37
N ALA A 350 6.27 0.41 5.62
CA ALA A 350 5.09 -0.25 6.14
C ALA A 350 5.46 -1.43 7.03
N ALA A 351 4.74 -1.58 8.15
CA ALA A 351 4.91 -2.70 9.07
C ALA A 351 3.95 -3.83 8.70
N ARG A 352 4.46 -5.07 8.70
CA ARG A 352 3.65 -6.28 8.57
C ARG A 352 2.75 -6.45 9.79
N GLY A 353 1.50 -6.80 9.54
CA GLY A 353 0.47 -7.04 10.54
C GLY A 353 0.18 -8.51 10.78
N GLU A 354 -0.99 -8.75 11.36
CA GLU A 354 -1.54 -10.09 11.51
C GLU A 354 -1.99 -10.68 10.17
N ARG A 355 -2.05 -12.02 10.11
CA ARG A 355 -2.77 -12.72 9.05
C ARG A 355 -4.26 -12.31 9.11
N PRO A 356 -4.90 -11.93 7.98
CA PRO A 356 -6.33 -11.65 7.96
C PRO A 356 -7.15 -12.87 8.38
N VAL A 357 -8.06 -12.68 9.34
CA VAL A 357 -8.93 -13.73 9.87
C VAL A 357 -10.38 -13.32 9.79
N HIS A 358 -11.27 -14.30 9.73
CA HIS A 358 -12.71 -14.06 9.86
C HIS A 358 -13.09 -13.96 11.34
N ASP A 359 -12.68 -14.95 12.14
CA ASP A 359 -12.88 -14.98 13.59
C ASP A 359 -11.61 -14.55 14.33
N LEU A 360 -11.76 -13.79 15.41
CA LEU A 360 -10.66 -13.36 16.25
C LEU A 360 -9.99 -14.53 16.97
N GLU A 361 -10.71 -15.64 17.18
CA GLU A 361 -10.11 -16.84 17.76
C GLU A 361 -9.00 -17.42 16.89
N ASP A 362 -8.98 -17.12 15.58
CA ASP A 362 -7.97 -17.60 14.63
C ASP A 362 -6.75 -16.69 14.49
N LEU A 363 -6.73 -15.57 15.22
CA LEU A 363 -5.57 -14.70 15.27
C LEU A 363 -4.35 -15.47 15.75
N ASN A 364 -3.23 -15.21 15.09
CA ASN A 364 -1.94 -15.82 15.38
C ASN A 364 -1.90 -17.37 15.33
N LYS A 365 -2.82 -18.03 14.61
CA LYS A 365 -2.75 -19.47 14.31
C LYS A 365 -2.03 -19.75 12.98
N PRO A 366 -0.89 -20.49 12.97
CA PRO A 366 -0.13 -20.81 11.75
C PRO A 366 -0.74 -21.94 10.91
N ASP A 367 -1.56 -22.82 11.48
CA ASP A 367 -1.97 -24.08 10.83
C ASP A 367 -3.06 -23.92 9.76
N GLU A 368 -3.61 -22.72 9.57
CA GLU A 368 -4.66 -22.43 8.57
C GLU A 368 -4.11 -21.91 7.24
N ASN A 369 -2.80 -21.99 7.03
CA ASN A 369 -2.13 -21.40 5.89
C ASN A 369 -2.36 -22.21 4.62
N LEU A 370 -3.37 -21.83 3.84
CA LEU A 370 -3.49 -22.24 2.44
C LEU A 370 -2.64 -21.29 1.59
N VAL A 371 -1.32 -21.51 1.61
CA VAL A 371 -0.44 -20.95 0.59
C VAL A 371 -0.76 -21.71 -0.69
N TYR A 372 -1.38 -21.04 -1.65
CA TYR A 372 -1.50 -21.59 -2.98
C TYR A 372 -0.18 -21.28 -3.70
N GLU A 373 0.60 -22.31 -4.00
CA GLU A 373 1.69 -22.20 -4.95
C GLU A 373 1.05 -21.90 -6.31
N GLY A 374 0.92 -20.60 -6.60
CA GLY A 374 0.31 -20.09 -7.82
C GLY A 374 0.98 -20.64 -9.08
N PRO A 375 0.33 -20.57 -10.25
CA PRO A 375 0.96 -20.94 -11.51
C PRO A 375 2.29 -20.18 -11.68
N GLU A 376 3.24 -20.80 -12.38
CA GLU A 376 4.50 -20.15 -12.72
C GLU A 376 4.21 -18.78 -13.36
N TYR A 377 4.77 -17.72 -12.78
CA TYR A 377 4.78 -16.41 -13.43
C TYR A 377 5.71 -16.47 -14.65
N ILE A 378 5.66 -15.47 -15.53
CA ILE A 378 6.43 -15.44 -16.80
C ILE A 378 7.96 -15.66 -16.58
N GLY A 379 8.45 -15.54 -15.34
CA GLY A 379 9.85 -15.79 -15.01
C GLY A 379 10.73 -14.65 -15.51
N ASN A 380 11.96 -14.99 -15.92
CA ASN A 380 12.82 -14.07 -16.67
C ASN A 380 12.60 -14.17 -18.19
N HIS A 381 11.62 -14.96 -18.64
CA HIS A 381 11.40 -15.24 -20.05
C HIS A 381 10.58 -14.11 -20.68
N ARG A 382 11.23 -13.22 -21.42
CA ARG A 382 10.56 -12.13 -22.17
C ARG A 382 9.98 -12.57 -23.52
N GLU A 383 9.98 -13.86 -23.84
CA GLU A 383 9.52 -14.33 -25.15
C GLU A 383 7.99 -14.25 -25.22
N VAL A 384 7.50 -13.24 -25.94
CA VAL A 384 6.13 -13.13 -26.47
C VAL A 384 6.21 -13.04 -27.98
#